data_AF-A0A357K6Q8-F1
#
_entry.id   AF-A0A357K6Q8-F1
#
_cell.length_a   1.000
_cell.length_b   1.000
_cell.length_c   1.000
_cell.angle_alpha   90.00
_cell.angle_beta   90.00
_cell.angle_gamma   90.00
#
_symmetry.space_group_name_H-M   'P 1'
#
loop_
_entity.id
_entity.type
_entity.pdbx_description
1 polymer ?
#
loop_
_entity_poly.entity_id
_entity_poly.type
_entity_poly.pdbx_seq_one_letter_code
_entity_poly.pdbx_strand_id
1 'polypeptide(L)'
;RILLHFYHHRAPGKGSLSPATRRLEILTSGKRHFVRHKDIVHVEAEGSYTTLHLANGRRITMSKNLKRVEEMLNNEMFFRPHNSHLVHCIG
;
A
#
# COMPACT_ATOMS: atom_id res chain seq x y z
N ARG A 1 0.19 -26.09 -0.83
CA ARG A 1 0.03 -25.68 -2.25
C ARG A 1 -1.46 -25.62 -2.66
N ILE A 2 -2.30 -24.91 -1.89
CA ILE A 2 -3.76 -24.71 -2.16
C ILE A 2 -4.23 -23.26 -1.81
N LEU A 3 -3.46 -22.47 -1.05
CA LEU A 3 -3.93 -21.16 -0.55
C LEU A 3 -3.87 -19.97 -1.55
N LEU A 4 -3.30 -20.14 -2.75
CA LEU A 4 -3.16 -19.03 -3.71
C LEU A 4 -4.35 -18.90 -4.68
N HIS A 5 -5.20 -19.92 -4.79
CA HIS A 5 -6.26 -19.97 -5.80
C HIS A 5 -7.47 -19.08 -5.45
N PHE A 6 -7.58 -18.63 -4.19
CA PHE A 6 -8.65 -17.73 -3.75
C PHE A 6 -8.31 -16.24 -3.90
N TYR A 7 -7.04 -15.86 -4.14
CA TYR A 7 -6.67 -14.45 -4.21
C TYR A 7 -6.98 -13.79 -5.57
N HIS A 8 -7.18 -14.57 -6.64
CA HIS A 8 -7.35 -14.04 -8.00
C HIS A 8 -8.80 -13.86 -8.48
N HIS A 9 -9.82 -14.21 -7.69
CA HIS A 9 -11.22 -14.16 -8.14
C HIS A 9 -12.12 -13.24 -7.29
N ARG A 10 -11.65 -12.03 -6.95
CA ARG A 10 -12.57 -10.90 -6.77
C ARG A 10 -12.57 -10.10 -8.07
N ALA A 11 -13.61 -10.29 -8.87
CA ALA A 11 -13.97 -9.33 -9.90
C ALA A 11 -13.94 -7.92 -9.28
N PRO A 12 -13.31 -6.92 -9.93
CA PRO A 12 -13.41 -5.54 -9.47
C PRO A 12 -14.89 -5.15 -9.53
N GLY A 13 -15.54 -5.14 -8.37
CA GLY A 13 -16.94 -4.74 -8.26
C GLY A 13 -17.13 -3.36 -8.87
N LYS A 14 -18.31 -3.12 -9.46
CA LYS A 14 -18.84 -1.86 -10.00
C LYS A 14 -18.77 -0.70 -8.98
N GLY A 15 -17.56 -0.27 -8.66
CA GLY A 15 -17.24 0.68 -7.61
C GLY A 15 -15.74 0.94 -7.49
N SER A 16 -14.97 0.71 -8.57
CA SER A 16 -13.57 1.14 -8.65
C SER A 16 -13.54 2.65 -8.46
N LEU A 17 -13.27 3.09 -7.23
CA LEU A 17 -12.94 4.47 -6.93
C LEU A 17 -11.86 4.90 -7.91
N SER A 18 -12.05 6.06 -8.55
CA SER A 18 -11.02 6.61 -9.44
C SER A 18 -9.68 6.63 -8.68
N PRO A 19 -8.54 6.53 -9.39
CA PRO A 19 -7.22 6.58 -8.76
C PRO A 19 -7.06 7.75 -7.76
N ALA A 20 -7.76 8.87 -8.01
CA ALA A 20 -7.78 10.04 -7.16
C ALA A 20 -8.45 9.86 -5.78
N THR A 21 -9.34 8.87 -5.62
CA THR A 21 -10.15 8.67 -4.41
C THR A 21 -9.71 7.45 -3.58
N ARG A 22 -8.75 6.65 -4.06
CA ARG A 22 -8.26 5.47 -3.32
C ARG A 22 -7.54 5.89 -2.04
N ARG A 23 -7.90 5.26 -0.91
CA ARG A 23 -7.31 5.51 0.41
C ARG A 23 -6.88 4.21 1.08
N LEU A 24 -5.72 4.24 1.72
CA LEU A 24 -5.19 3.18 2.56
C LEU A 24 -5.55 3.51 4.02
N GLU A 25 -6.27 2.60 4.66
CA GLU A 25 -6.50 2.66 6.11
C GLU A 25 -5.35 1.96 6.84
N ILE A 26 -4.77 2.64 7.82
CA ILE A 26 -3.63 2.17 8.58
C ILE A 26 -3.94 2.29 10.06
N LEU A 27 -3.68 1.22 10.81
CA LEU A 27 -3.77 1.20 12.27
C LEU A 27 -2.36 1.09 12.85
N THR A 28 -1.95 2.08 13.63
CA THR A 28 -0.63 2.14 14.31
C THR A 28 -0.80 2.62 15.73
N SER A 29 -0.29 1.88 16.72
CA SER A 29 -0.26 2.28 18.14
C SER A 29 -1.57 2.92 18.64
N GLY A 30 -2.71 2.29 18.33
CA GLY A 30 -4.06 2.75 18.72
C GLY A 30 -4.64 3.89 17.88
N LYS A 31 -3.88 4.46 16.94
CA LYS A 31 -4.34 5.51 16.03
C LYS A 31 -4.72 4.94 14.66
N ARG A 32 -5.77 5.52 14.08
CA ARG A 32 -6.25 5.21 12.74
C ARG A 32 -5.88 6.34 11.78
N HIS A 33 -5.26 6.00 10.66
CA HIS A 33 -4.83 6.93 9.62
C HIS A 33 -5.51 6.56 8.30
N PHE A 34 -6.06 7.55 7.60
CA PHE A 34 -6.55 7.42 6.23
C PHE A 34 -5.62 8.17 5.31
N VAL A 35 -4.85 7.45 4.50
CA VAL A 35 -3.83 8.01 3.60
C VAL A 35 -4.31 7.88 2.17
N ARG A 36 -4.34 8.95 1.39
CA ARG A 36 -4.65 8.83 -0.05
C ARG A 36 -3.45 8.23 -0.75
N HIS A 37 -3.68 7.33 -1.71
CA HIS A 37 -2.59 6.66 -2.41
C HIS A 37 -1.69 7.67 -3.15
N LYS A 38 -2.28 8.72 -3.71
CA LYS A 38 -1.56 9.84 -4.36
C LYS A 38 -0.63 10.64 -3.43
N ASP A 39 -0.84 10.56 -2.13
CA ASP A 39 0.01 11.27 -1.16
C ASP A 39 1.22 10.41 -0.75
N ILE A 40 1.23 9.12 -1.07
CA ILE A 40 2.35 8.20 -0.79
C ILE A 40 3.35 8.36 -1.93
N VAL A 41 4.58 8.76 -1.60
CA VAL A 41 5.67 8.91 -2.59
C VAL A 41 6.56 7.66 -2.63
N HIS A 42 6.77 7.03 -1.48
CA HIS A 42 7.66 5.88 -1.34
C HIS A 42 7.23 5.03 -0.15
N VAL A 43 7.48 3.73 -0.26
CA VAL A 43 7.25 2.75 0.79
C VAL A 43 8.54 1.95 0.97
N GLU A 44 8.99 1.85 2.20
CA GLU A 44 10.25 1.23 2.57
C GLU A 44 10.02 0.17 3.63
N ALA A 45 10.63 -0.99 3.50
CA ALA A 45 10.56 -2.05 4.50
C ALA A 45 11.90 -2.29 5.19
N GLU A 46 11.81 -2.48 6.51
CA GLU A 46 12.90 -2.82 7.41
C GLU A 46 12.43 -3.98 8.29
N GLY A 47 12.84 -5.20 7.94
CA GLY A 47 12.41 -6.42 8.62
C GLY A 47 10.88 -6.63 8.54
N SER A 48 10.22 -6.68 9.69
CA SER A 48 8.77 -6.85 9.81
C SER A 48 7.98 -5.53 9.78
N TYR A 49 8.67 -4.40 9.62
CA TYR A 49 8.09 -3.07 9.59
C TYR A 49 8.14 -2.47 8.20
N THR A 50 7.15 -1.63 7.91
CA THR A 50 7.09 -0.85 6.67
C THR A 50 6.77 0.59 7.00
N THR A 51 7.53 1.52 6.41
CA THR A 51 7.33 2.95 6.52
C THR A 51 6.79 3.51 5.20
N LEU A 52 5.68 4.22 5.31
CA LEU A 52 5.11 5.05 4.24
C LEU A 52 5.68 6.46 4.36
N HIS A 53 6.31 6.92 3.29
CA HIS A 53 6.79 8.28 3.14
C HIS A 53 5.75 9.08 2.35
N LEU A 54 5.24 10.16 2.93
CA LEU A 54 4.18 10.99 2.35
C LEU A 54 4.74 12.28 1.74
N ALA A 55 4.05 12.82 0.74
CA ALA A 55 4.45 14.04 0.02
C ALA A 55 4.59 15.29 0.92
N ASN A 56 3.93 15.31 2.07
CA ASN A 56 4.03 16.39 3.06
C ASN A 56 5.17 16.19 4.07
N GLY A 57 6.07 15.23 3.84
CA GLY A 57 7.19 14.91 4.73
C GLY A 57 6.82 14.04 5.94
N ARG A 58 5.53 13.72 6.15
CA ARG A 58 5.12 12.82 7.24
C ARG A 58 5.50 11.37 6.91
N ARG A 59 5.84 10.63 7.96
CA ARG A 59 6.15 9.19 7.89
C ARG A 59 5.18 8.41 8.77
N ILE A 60 4.71 7.27 8.29
CA ILE A 60 3.84 6.36 9.05
C ILE A 60 4.45 4.96 8.99
N THR A 61 4.81 4.41 10.14
CA THR A 61 5.40 3.07 10.25
C THR A 61 4.37 2.08 10.78
N MET A 62 4.25 0.93 10.13
CA MET A 62 3.37 -0.16 10.54
C MET A 62 4.12 -1.49 10.66
N SER A 63 3.67 -2.34 11.58
CA SER A 63 4.16 -3.72 11.77
C SER A 63 3.58 -4.68 10.73
N LYS A 64 3.83 -4.39 9.45
CA LYS A 64 3.53 -5.24 8.31
C LYS A 64 4.74 -5.26 7.39
N ASN A 65 5.01 -6.40 6.76
CA ASN A 65 6.04 -6.48 5.74
C ASN A 65 5.58 -5.85 4.42
N LEU A 66 6.54 -5.58 3.51
CA LEU A 66 6.26 -4.88 2.25
C LEU A 66 5.24 -5.61 1.38
N LYS A 67 5.32 -6.94 1.31
CA LYS A 67 4.39 -7.76 0.51
C LYS A 67 2.95 -7.54 0.95
N ARG A 68 2.70 -7.48 2.26
CA ARG A 68 1.36 -7.22 2.77
C ARG A 68 0.88 -5.81 2.45
N VAL A 69 1.78 -4.83 2.49
CA VAL A 69 1.45 -3.43 2.13
C VAL A 69 1.17 -3.28 0.64
N GLU A 70 1.95 -3.94 -0.21
CA GLU A 70 1.74 -4.04 -1.66
C GLU A 70 0.34 -4.61 -2.00
N GLU A 71 -0.06 -5.72 -1.35
CA GLU A 71 -1.41 -6.29 -1.47
C GLU A 71 -2.51 -5.34 -0.97
N MET A 72 -2.24 -4.52 0.06
CA MET A 72 -3.19 -3.56 0.59
C MET A 72 -3.37 -2.34 -0.32
N LEU A 73 -2.30 -1.91 -0.98
CA LEU A 73 -2.34 -0.83 -1.97
C LEU A 73 -3.09 -1.28 -3.22
N ASN A 74 -2.91 -2.53 -3.66
CA ASN A 74 -3.63 -3.18 -4.77
C ASN A 74 -3.83 -2.25 -5.98
N ASN A 75 -2.75 -1.64 -6.47
CA ASN A 75 -2.86 -0.53 -7.41
C ASN A 75 -1.66 -0.44 -8.36
N GLU A 76 -1.97 -0.19 -9.62
CA GLU A 76 -1.04 0.03 -10.74
C GLU A 76 -0.17 1.29 -10.56
N MET A 77 -0.53 2.20 -9.65
CA MET A 77 0.26 3.40 -9.34
C MET A 77 1.60 3.11 -8.63
N PHE A 78 1.86 1.87 -8.21
CA PHE A 78 3.06 1.53 -7.46
C PHE A 78 3.90 0.47 -8.17
N PHE A 79 5.20 0.71 -8.24
CA PHE A 79 6.19 -0.20 -8.80
C PHE A 79 7.14 -0.68 -7.69
N ARG A 80 7.56 -1.95 -7.76
CA ARG A 80 8.47 -2.56 -6.78
C ARG A 80 9.88 -2.75 -7.38
N PRO A 81 10.78 -1.75 -7.29
CA PRO A 81 12.14 -1.89 -7.82
C PRO A 81 13.03 -2.80 -6.97
N HIS A 82 12.71 -3.02 -5.69
CA HIS A 82 13.51 -3.83 -4.78
C HIS A 82 12.63 -4.56 -3.76
N ASN A 83 13.15 -5.62 -3.13
CA ASN A 83 12.43 -6.38 -2.11
C ASN A 83 12.03 -5.53 -0.89
N SER A 84 12.74 -4.43 -0.65
CA SER A 84 12.51 -3.48 0.44
C SER A 84 11.91 -2.14 0.00
N HIS A 85 11.63 -1.93 -1.29
CA HIS A 85 11.12 -0.65 -1.79
C HIS A 85 9.93 -0.79 -2.73
N LEU A 86 8.93 0.05 -2.52
CA LEU A 86 7.82 0.30 -3.42
C LEU A 86 7.78 1.81 -3.71
N VAL A 87 7.68 2.20 -4.97
CA VAL A 87 7.74 3.59 -5.41
C VAL A 87 6.44 3.93 -6.13
N HIS A 88 5.92 5.14 -5.88
CA HIS A 88 4.81 5.66 -6.67
C HIS A 88 5.32 6.01 -8.07
N CYS A 89 4.84 5.30 -9.09
CA CYS A 89 5.14 5.58 -10.49
C CYS A 89 3.86 6.10 -11.14
N ILE A 90 3.74 7.43 -11.28
CA ILE A 90 2.72 8.02 -12.13
C ILE A 90 3.24 7.90 -13.56
N GLY A 91 2.51 7.17 -14.40
CA GLY A 91 2.54 7.28 -15.85
C GLY A 91 1.33 8.08 -16.32
#